data_AF-A0A0H0N1G1-F1
#
_entry.id   AF-A0A0H0N1G1-F1
#
_cell.length_a   1.000
_cell.length_b   1.000
_cell.length_c   1.000
_cell.angle_alpha   90.00
_cell.angle_beta   90.00
_cell.angle_gamma   90.00
#
_symmetry.space_group_name_H-M   'P 1'
#
loop_
_entity.id
_entity.type
_entity.pdbx_description
1 polymer ?
#
loop_
_entity_poly.entity_id
_entity_poly.type
_entity_poly.pdbx_seq_one_letter_code
_entity_poly.pdbx_strand_id
1 'polypeptide(L)'
;MKLIANGLNKQFFSSFLPPPDTEIDGVVAAIAYGDDKTSLLDHCIKNHHRLDIWMRYDHTVPVSPAFLSKLLANVKNNIFCKLVPDCLHCKIIWWKGYGAYIGSANLTGRAWYSNIEAGVFYDENDLYNTGLIEQLEEFFDNLSDLDSCIELTKEIIQEQQQLQKLKLEQEKKEQAIIKKRLIPEWAGVSNYDKIKSSDKRKDAFRKEWESTLSTIRNISSQINDFRPAWISEDTPAFWQTDQFLHAYYYNQVRRNDKTFPYEEDYQNNRKNPQAALMNMLSWWKSLSEPPSHEDINLGINANYIREHLAKDKINTLSEEELHKIFSYTHATMDHVIKMSVDTFGLTSRISLDKEKRAILFTQWIMKQTNKNGMTIAELLNYVLYDGKQELMWERIYLAGKDDNYKFQHYGINSISEVVGWARPEVTPPRNGRTNKALRALGYPVKIYI
;
A
#
# COMPACT_ATOMS: atom_id res chain seq x y z
N MET A 1 -4.19 12.97 29.08
CA MET A 1 -3.36 11.92 28.43
C MET A 1 -3.41 12.09 26.91
N LYS A 2 -2.29 11.91 26.20
CA LYS A 2 -2.21 12.04 24.72
C LYS A 2 -1.41 10.92 24.07
N LEU A 3 -1.94 10.33 22.99
CA LEU A 3 -1.24 9.34 22.17
C LEU A 3 -0.22 10.03 21.25
N ILE A 4 1.00 9.51 21.21
CA ILE A 4 2.07 9.90 20.28
C ILE A 4 2.23 8.80 19.24
N ALA A 5 1.93 9.13 17.96
CA ALA A 5 2.10 8.22 16.82
C ALA A 5 2.76 8.87 15.60
N ASN A 6 3.53 9.94 15.83
CA ASN A 6 4.22 10.74 14.82
C ASN A 6 3.31 11.07 13.63
N GLY A 7 3.73 10.76 12.40
CA GLY A 7 3.01 11.11 11.19
C GLY A 7 1.61 10.49 11.08
N LEU A 8 1.28 9.45 11.85
CA LEU A 8 -0.06 8.83 11.81
C LEU A 8 -1.14 9.71 12.46
N ASN A 9 -0.81 10.40 13.56
CA ASN A 9 -1.76 11.27 14.26
C ASN A 9 -1.27 12.73 14.39
N LYS A 10 -0.15 13.06 13.74
CA LYS A 10 0.51 14.37 13.77
C LYS A 10 0.94 14.82 15.17
N GLN A 11 1.08 13.90 16.11
CA GLN A 11 1.64 14.16 17.44
C GLN A 11 3.07 13.62 17.45
N PHE A 12 4.03 14.53 17.41
CA PHE A 12 5.46 14.21 17.43
C PHE A 12 6.01 14.41 18.83
N PHE A 13 7.02 13.64 19.20
CA PHE A 13 7.66 13.75 20.50
C PHE A 13 8.09 15.19 20.83
N SER A 14 8.68 15.89 19.86
CA SER A 14 9.14 17.28 20.03
C SER A 14 8.03 18.27 20.41
N SER A 15 6.76 17.94 20.16
CA SER A 15 5.61 18.77 20.52
C SER A 15 5.26 18.74 22.01
N PHE A 16 5.90 17.86 22.78
CA PHE A 16 5.64 17.65 24.21
C PHE A 16 6.79 18.09 25.10
N LEU A 17 7.77 18.81 24.56
CA LEU A 17 8.77 19.48 25.40
C LEU A 17 8.07 20.60 26.19
N PRO A 18 8.42 20.79 27.47
CA PRO A 18 7.93 21.93 28.24
C PRO A 18 8.19 23.24 27.48
N PRO A 19 7.20 24.14 27.38
CA PRO A 19 7.43 25.48 26.86
C PRO A 19 8.56 26.19 27.62
N PRO A 20 9.23 27.18 27.00
CA PRO A 20 10.13 28.07 27.73
C PRO A 20 9.44 28.64 28.98
N ASP A 21 10.20 28.83 30.06
CA ASP A 21 9.73 29.38 31.34
C ASP A 21 8.75 28.49 32.13
N THR A 22 8.52 27.25 31.71
CA THR A 22 7.79 26.27 32.53
C THR A 22 8.64 25.88 33.73
N GLU A 23 8.12 26.11 34.93
CA GLU A 23 8.76 25.66 36.17
C GLU A 23 8.63 24.13 36.27
N ILE A 24 9.77 23.44 36.34
CA ILE A 24 9.87 22.00 36.57
C ILE A 24 11.00 21.74 37.56
N ASP A 25 10.85 20.70 38.38
CA ASP A 25 11.83 20.36 39.43
C ASP A 25 13.08 19.69 38.85
N GLY A 26 12.96 19.10 37.66
CA GLY A 26 14.04 18.44 36.96
C GLY A 26 13.53 17.46 35.90
N VAL A 27 14.48 16.88 35.17
CA VAL A 27 14.20 15.91 34.12
C VAL A 27 14.92 14.62 34.45
N VAL A 28 14.19 13.51 34.46
CA VAL A 28 14.76 12.16 34.55
C VAL A 28 14.41 11.37 33.30
N ALA A 29 15.38 10.65 32.74
CA ALA A 29 15.20 9.93 31.49
C ALA A 29 15.91 8.57 31.52
N ALA A 30 15.22 7.52 31.08
CA ALA A 30 15.79 6.18 30.93
C ALA A 30 15.52 5.69 29.50
N ILE A 31 16.56 5.68 28.66
CA ILE A 31 16.42 5.53 27.21
C ILE A 31 17.56 4.72 26.63
N ALA A 32 17.19 3.64 25.93
CA ALA A 32 18.15 2.68 25.41
C ALA A 32 19.09 3.24 24.32
N TYR A 33 18.54 3.92 23.30
CA TYR A 33 19.32 4.41 22.17
C TYR A 33 19.30 5.93 22.07
N GLY A 34 20.44 6.51 21.69
CA GLY A 34 20.61 7.96 21.63
C GLY A 34 21.54 8.44 20.51
N ASP A 35 21.15 9.51 19.84
CA ASP A 35 22.00 10.31 18.98
C ASP A 35 21.86 11.81 19.30
N ASP A 36 22.70 12.62 18.69
CA ASP A 36 22.78 14.05 18.96
C ASP A 36 21.87 14.90 18.06
N LYS A 37 20.84 14.28 17.47
CA LYS A 37 19.89 14.91 16.54
C LYS A 37 18.53 15.22 17.19
N THR A 38 18.39 14.98 18.49
CA THR A 38 17.18 15.28 19.25
C THR A 38 17.37 16.53 20.10
N SER A 39 16.27 17.19 20.47
CA SER A 39 16.34 18.47 21.17
C SER A 39 16.21 18.37 22.69
N LEU A 40 16.23 17.17 23.29
CA LEU A 40 16.09 17.02 24.75
C LEU A 40 17.26 17.68 25.50
N LEU A 41 18.50 17.37 25.12
CA LEU A 41 19.70 17.93 25.76
C LEU A 41 19.75 19.46 25.61
N ASP A 42 19.54 19.94 24.38
CA ASP A 42 19.54 21.37 24.07
C ASP A 42 18.43 22.12 24.85
N HIS A 43 17.27 21.50 25.01
CA HIS A 43 16.17 22.03 25.83
C HIS A 43 16.56 22.15 27.30
N CYS A 44 17.15 21.11 27.89
CA CYS A 44 17.57 21.14 29.29
C CYS A 44 18.66 22.20 29.54
N ILE A 45 19.67 22.27 28.66
CA ILE A 45 20.75 23.27 28.77
C ILE A 45 20.20 24.69 28.65
N LYS A 46 19.33 24.95 27.66
CA LYS A 46 18.80 26.29 27.38
C LYS A 46 17.93 26.82 28.52
N ASN A 47 17.19 25.95 29.20
CA ASN A 47 16.29 26.32 30.28
C ASN A 47 16.89 26.05 31.68
N HIS A 48 18.19 25.73 31.76
CA HIS A 48 18.90 25.45 33.01
C HIS A 48 18.27 24.33 33.86
N HIS A 49 17.60 23.37 33.23
CA HIS A 49 17.02 22.23 33.93
C HIS A 49 18.09 21.17 34.23
N ARG A 50 18.02 20.60 35.44
CA ARG A 50 18.79 19.40 35.78
C ARG A 50 18.27 18.21 34.96
N LEU A 51 19.18 17.45 34.37
CA LEU A 51 18.88 16.21 33.65
C LEU A 51 19.71 15.07 34.25
N ASP A 52 19.04 14.06 34.80
CA ASP A 52 19.64 12.77 35.15
C ASP A 52 19.17 11.72 34.10
N ILE A 53 20.11 11.23 33.28
CA ILE A 53 19.80 10.32 32.18
C ILE A 53 20.52 8.97 32.32
N TRP A 54 19.77 7.89 32.23
CA TRP A 54 20.28 6.52 32.14
C TRP A 54 20.21 6.05 30.69
N MET A 55 21.34 5.59 30.18
CA MET A 55 21.42 5.07 28.81
C MET A 55 22.06 3.69 28.76
N ARG A 56 21.76 2.94 27.70
CA ARG A 56 22.32 1.60 27.54
C ARG A 56 23.80 1.68 27.19
N TYR A 57 24.58 0.73 27.69
CA TYR A 57 25.97 0.51 27.32
C TYR A 57 26.17 -0.93 26.91
N ASP A 58 26.70 -1.17 25.70
CA ASP A 58 27.19 -2.49 25.28
C ASP A 58 28.01 -2.40 23.99
N HIS A 59 28.44 -3.55 23.48
CA HIS A 59 29.21 -3.72 22.26
C HIS A 59 28.50 -3.26 20.97
N THR A 60 27.18 -3.07 20.99
CA THR A 60 26.39 -2.64 19.82
C THR A 60 26.39 -1.13 19.61
N VAL A 61 26.99 -0.38 20.53
CA VAL A 61 27.05 1.10 20.51
C VAL A 61 25.64 1.69 20.39
N PRO A 62 24.77 1.50 21.40
CA PRO A 62 23.37 1.92 21.36
C PRO A 62 23.23 3.45 21.44
N VAL A 63 24.21 4.12 22.05
CA VAL A 63 24.30 5.58 22.13
C VAL A 63 25.51 6.05 21.33
N SER A 64 25.32 7.07 20.50
CA SER A 64 26.43 7.59 19.70
C SER A 64 27.53 8.16 20.61
N PRO A 65 28.82 7.86 20.37
CA PRO A 65 29.90 8.41 21.18
C PRO A 65 29.98 9.94 21.13
N ALA A 66 29.50 10.54 20.04
CA ALA A 66 29.34 11.99 19.91
C ALA A 66 28.33 12.55 20.91
N PHE A 67 27.19 11.86 21.11
CA PHE A 67 26.20 12.26 22.10
C PHE A 67 26.69 12.06 23.53
N LEU A 68 27.34 10.93 23.83
CA LEU A 68 27.99 10.71 25.12
C LEU A 68 29.01 11.81 25.44
N SER A 69 29.81 12.23 24.46
CA SER A 69 30.77 13.35 24.62
C SER A 69 30.06 14.66 24.97
N LYS A 70 28.91 14.94 24.37
CA LYS A 70 28.09 16.13 24.68
C LYS A 70 27.51 16.06 26.10
N LEU A 71 27.02 14.90 26.54
CA LEU A 71 26.52 14.71 27.91
C LEU A 71 27.63 14.98 28.93
N LEU A 72 28.79 14.35 28.76
CA LEU A 72 29.93 14.51 29.67
C LEU A 72 30.47 15.95 29.71
N ALA A 73 30.49 16.65 28.57
CA ALA A 73 30.94 18.05 28.50
C ALA A 73 30.00 19.03 29.25
N ASN A 74 28.75 18.63 29.50
CA ASN A 74 27.72 19.47 30.11
C ASN A 74 27.41 19.12 31.57
N VAL A 75 28.25 18.34 32.26
CA VAL A 75 28.11 18.07 33.70
C VAL A 75 28.03 19.36 34.53
N LYS A 76 28.85 20.36 34.18
CA LYS A 76 28.81 21.70 34.79
C LYS A 76 27.50 22.48 34.56
N ASN A 77 26.66 22.01 33.64
CA ASN A 77 25.36 22.57 33.30
C ASN A 77 24.22 21.66 33.81
N ASN A 78 24.46 20.92 34.90
CA ASN A 78 23.51 20.01 35.55
C ASN A 78 23.05 18.82 34.69
N ILE A 79 23.91 18.32 33.80
CA ILE A 79 23.62 17.14 32.98
C ILE A 79 24.43 15.94 33.49
N PHE A 80 23.74 14.93 34.00
CA PHE A 80 24.35 13.74 34.59
C PHE A 80 23.93 12.50 33.80
N CYS A 81 24.89 11.69 33.39
CA CYS A 81 24.63 10.49 32.60
C CYS A 81 25.21 9.25 33.29
N LYS A 82 24.33 8.30 33.61
CA LYS A 82 24.68 6.95 34.02
C LYS A 82 24.46 5.99 32.87
N LEU A 83 25.26 4.94 32.83
CA LEU A 83 25.21 3.88 31.83
C LEU A 83 24.79 2.58 32.48
N VAL A 84 23.88 1.87 31.81
CA VAL A 84 23.35 0.58 32.24
C VAL A 84 23.81 -0.49 31.25
N PRO A 85 24.67 -1.44 31.66
CA PRO A 85 25.15 -2.49 30.78
C PRO A 85 24.03 -3.38 30.23
N ASP A 86 24.06 -3.64 28.91
CA ASP A 86 23.38 -4.69 28.15
C ASP A 86 21.83 -4.72 28.14
N CYS A 87 21.15 -4.34 29.22
CA CYS A 87 19.75 -4.70 29.46
C CYS A 87 18.77 -3.52 29.39
N LEU A 88 19.23 -2.26 29.41
CA LEU A 88 18.34 -1.11 29.39
C LEU A 88 17.62 -0.98 28.04
N HIS A 89 16.31 -1.23 28.04
CA HIS A 89 15.47 -1.12 26.85
C HIS A 89 14.22 -0.23 27.03
N CYS A 90 14.10 0.49 28.14
CA CYS A 90 13.01 1.44 28.33
C CYS A 90 13.20 2.71 27.48
N LYS A 91 12.11 3.49 27.36
CA LYS A 91 12.07 4.84 26.77
C LYS A 91 11.08 5.67 27.57
N ILE A 92 11.56 6.17 28.70
CA ILE A 92 10.79 6.98 29.63
C ILE A 92 11.50 8.32 29.78
N ILE A 93 10.74 9.41 29.68
CA ILE A 93 11.21 10.76 30.01
C ILE A 93 10.16 11.40 30.89
N TRP A 94 10.58 11.89 32.06
CA TRP A 94 9.70 12.55 32.99
C TRP A 94 10.24 13.94 33.30
N TRP A 95 9.44 14.96 33.00
CA TRP A 95 9.65 16.34 33.40
C TRP A 95 8.82 16.55 34.67
N LYS A 96 9.48 16.51 35.83
CA LYS A 96 8.84 16.57 37.14
C LYS A 96 8.10 17.90 37.31
N GLY A 97 6.79 17.87 37.53
CA GLY A 97 5.92 19.05 37.59
C GLY A 97 5.28 19.46 36.25
N TYR A 98 5.47 18.69 35.17
CA TYR A 98 4.88 18.95 33.86
C TYR A 98 4.19 17.73 33.24
N GLY A 99 4.88 16.58 33.22
CA GLY A 99 4.36 15.36 32.63
C GLY A 99 5.43 14.35 32.25
N ALA A 100 5.00 13.16 31.85
CA ALA A 100 5.89 12.06 31.48
C ALA A 100 5.50 11.41 30.15
N TYR A 101 6.51 11.03 29.38
CA TYR A 101 6.39 10.16 28.23
C TYR A 101 6.78 8.72 28.60
N ILE A 102 5.96 7.77 28.14
CA ILE A 102 6.25 6.33 28.17
C ILE A 102 5.91 5.73 26.81
N GLY A 103 6.86 5.09 26.14
CA GLY A 103 6.58 4.46 24.84
C GLY A 103 7.77 3.82 24.14
N SER A 104 7.75 3.84 22.80
CA SER A 104 8.76 3.21 21.95
C SER A 104 9.88 4.14 21.47
N ALA A 105 9.68 5.47 21.56
CA ALA A 105 10.56 6.44 20.93
C ALA A 105 11.89 6.60 21.67
N ASN A 106 12.98 6.19 21.03
CA ASN A 106 14.35 6.47 21.50
C ASN A 106 14.75 7.94 21.27
N LEU A 107 15.87 8.38 21.84
CA LEU A 107 16.49 9.69 21.54
C LEU A 107 17.22 9.67 20.20
N THR A 108 16.52 9.35 19.12
CA THR A 108 17.09 9.38 17.77
C THR A 108 16.25 10.24 16.85
N GLY A 109 16.87 10.90 15.89
CA GLY A 109 16.15 11.71 14.90
C GLY A 109 15.07 10.91 14.15
N ARG A 110 15.32 9.63 13.86
CA ARG A 110 14.32 8.77 13.20
C ARG A 110 13.10 8.52 14.08
N ALA A 111 13.30 8.21 15.37
CA ALA A 111 12.21 7.99 16.30
C ALA A 111 11.37 9.26 16.50
N TRP A 112 12.00 10.42 16.53
CA TRP A 112 11.29 11.68 16.77
C TRP A 112 10.51 12.18 15.55
N TYR A 113 10.92 11.83 14.32
CA TYR A 113 10.39 12.48 13.12
C TYR A 113 9.90 11.55 12.01
N SER A 114 10.39 10.31 11.87
CA SER A 114 10.10 9.48 10.68
C SER A 114 9.48 8.13 10.98
N ASN A 115 9.91 7.45 12.04
CA ASN A 115 9.39 6.16 12.41
C ASN A 115 7.92 6.24 12.79
N ILE A 116 7.23 5.11 12.64
CA ILE A 116 5.98 4.89 13.37
C ILE A 116 6.37 4.53 14.79
N GLU A 117 6.15 5.45 15.71
CA GLU A 117 6.31 5.23 17.15
C GLU A 117 4.93 5.06 17.79
N ALA A 118 4.90 4.46 18.97
CA ALA A 118 3.73 4.41 19.82
C ALA A 118 4.16 4.75 21.25
N GLY A 119 3.54 5.76 21.83
CA GLY A 119 3.75 6.12 23.21
C GLY A 119 2.65 7.02 23.73
N VAL A 120 2.66 7.24 25.03
CA VAL A 120 1.67 8.05 25.71
C VAL A 120 2.39 9.15 26.47
N PHE A 121 1.88 10.37 26.32
CA PHE A 121 2.23 11.49 27.16
C PHE A 121 1.14 11.67 28.22
N TYR A 122 1.55 11.62 29.48
CA TYR A 122 0.74 11.91 30.65
C TYR A 122 1.10 13.32 31.11
N ASP A 123 0.11 14.22 31.19
CA ASP A 123 0.33 15.50 31.87
C ASP A 123 0.32 15.30 33.40
N GLU A 124 0.73 16.32 34.15
CA GLU A 124 0.83 16.26 35.61
C GLU A 124 -0.48 15.79 36.29
N ASN A 125 -1.63 16.24 35.78
CA ASN A 125 -2.93 15.82 36.32
C ASN A 125 -3.22 14.34 36.04
N ASP A 126 -2.86 13.84 34.86
CA ASP A 126 -2.97 12.41 34.57
C ASP A 126 -2.08 11.59 35.53
N LEU A 127 -0.83 12.03 35.74
CA LEU A 127 0.12 11.33 36.60
C LEU A 127 -0.40 11.25 38.04
N TYR A 128 -0.90 12.36 38.58
CA TYR A 128 -1.47 12.43 39.91
C TYR A 128 -2.71 11.54 40.06
N ASN A 129 -3.67 11.67 39.14
CA ASN A 129 -4.96 10.96 39.23
C ASN A 129 -4.83 9.43 39.04
N THR A 130 -3.74 8.96 38.43
CA THR A 130 -3.50 7.54 38.18
C THR A 130 -2.53 6.90 39.18
N GLY A 131 -1.92 7.68 40.08
CA GLY A 131 -0.88 7.19 40.98
C GLY A 131 0.42 6.79 40.24
N LEU A 132 0.67 7.36 39.06
CA LEU A 132 1.88 7.06 38.28
C LEU A 132 3.11 7.80 38.81
N ILE A 133 2.94 8.87 39.59
CA ILE A 133 4.06 9.61 40.19
C ILE A 133 4.89 8.67 41.08
N GLU A 134 4.26 8.00 42.04
CA GLU A 134 4.94 7.08 42.98
C GLU A 134 5.66 5.94 42.22
N GLN A 135 5.05 5.40 41.17
CA GLN A 135 5.66 4.35 40.35
C GLN A 135 6.85 4.86 39.53
N LEU A 136 6.81 6.09 39.04
CA LEU A 136 7.94 6.70 38.33
C LEU A 136 9.08 7.03 39.30
N GLU A 137 8.78 7.50 40.51
CA GLU A 137 9.77 7.71 41.57
C GLU A 137 10.46 6.39 41.91
N GLU A 138 9.69 5.36 42.27
CA GLU A 138 10.21 4.03 42.57
C GLU A 138 11.03 3.45 41.41
N PHE A 139 10.58 3.65 40.16
CA PHE A 139 11.32 3.18 38.99
C PHE A 139 12.70 3.85 38.86
N PHE A 140 12.79 5.17 38.99
CA PHE A 140 14.04 5.90 38.84
C PHE A 140 14.96 5.75 40.05
N ASP A 141 14.40 5.62 41.26
CA ASP A 141 15.17 5.34 42.47
C ASP A 141 15.82 3.96 42.39
N ASN A 142 15.02 2.92 42.05
CA ASN A 142 15.56 1.58 41.81
C ASN A 142 16.63 1.58 40.73
N LEU A 143 16.45 2.35 39.64
CA LEU A 143 17.45 2.45 38.57
C LEU A 143 18.73 3.17 39.03
N SER A 144 18.62 4.17 39.91
CA SER A 144 19.75 4.88 40.49
C SER A 144 20.58 3.99 41.43
N ASP A 145 19.90 3.09 42.15
CA ASP A 145 20.46 2.20 43.17
C ASP A 145 21.00 0.88 42.61
N LEU A 146 20.88 0.64 41.30
CA LEU A 146 21.48 -0.54 40.67
C LEU A 146 23.01 -0.48 40.75
N ASP A 147 23.61 -1.49 41.40
CA ASP A 147 25.06 -1.68 41.45
C ASP A 147 25.74 -1.77 40.07
N SER A 148 24.97 -2.16 39.04
CA SER A 148 25.47 -2.28 37.67
C SER A 148 25.51 -0.95 36.92
N CYS A 149 24.90 0.12 37.45
CA CYS A 149 24.96 1.45 36.85
C CYS A 149 26.38 2.02 36.99
N ILE A 150 26.96 2.48 35.89
CA ILE A 150 28.30 3.08 35.86
C ILE A 150 28.22 4.54 35.43
N GLU A 151 29.09 5.37 35.99
CA GLU A 151 29.21 6.77 35.59
C GLU A 151 29.82 6.89 34.19
N LEU A 152 29.36 7.88 33.42
CA LEU A 152 29.95 8.17 32.12
C LEU A 152 31.36 8.76 32.27
N THR A 153 32.36 8.11 31.68
CA THR A 153 33.76 8.56 31.70
C THR A 153 34.34 8.78 30.30
N LYS A 154 35.52 9.42 30.23
CA LYS A 154 36.22 9.61 28.95
C LYS A 154 36.71 8.29 28.37
N GLU A 155 37.10 7.36 29.23
CA GLU A 155 37.59 6.03 28.88
C GLU A 155 36.49 5.22 28.18
N ILE A 156 35.27 5.24 28.73
CA ILE A 156 34.10 4.60 28.11
C ILE A 156 33.78 5.20 26.74
N ILE A 157 33.86 6.52 26.60
CA ILE A 157 33.63 7.19 25.31
C ILE A 157 34.67 6.74 24.28
N GLN A 158 35.94 6.66 24.66
CA GLN A 158 37.02 6.22 23.78
C GLN A 158 36.83 4.77 23.34
N GLU A 159 36.44 3.88 24.24
CA GLU A 159 36.10 2.49 23.92
C GLU A 159 34.94 2.42 22.92
N GLN A 160 33.82 3.11 23.19
CA GLN A 160 32.65 3.13 22.32
C GLN A 160 32.96 3.72 20.93
N GLN A 161 33.90 4.67 20.82
CA GLN A 161 34.40 5.16 19.53
C GLN A 161 35.16 4.07 18.74
N GLN A 162 35.93 3.22 19.41
CA GLN A 162 36.62 2.10 18.76
C GLN A 162 35.63 1.05 18.27
N LEU A 163 34.66 0.68 19.12
CA LEU A 163 33.58 -0.25 18.76
C LEU A 163 32.73 0.27 17.61
N GLN A 164 32.44 1.58 17.58
CA GLN A 164 31.68 2.19 16.48
C GLN A 164 32.41 2.06 15.14
N LYS A 165 33.74 2.21 15.12
CA LYS A 165 34.54 2.03 13.90
C LYS A 165 34.42 0.61 13.35
N LEU A 166 34.47 -0.40 14.23
CA LEU A 166 34.29 -1.81 13.85
C LEU A 166 32.89 -2.07 13.30
N LYS A 167 31.85 -1.50 13.94
CA LYS A 167 30.45 -1.62 13.50
C LYS A 167 30.20 -1.04 12.10
N LEU A 168 30.80 0.10 11.78
CA LEU A 168 30.66 0.76 10.47
C LEU A 168 31.11 -0.13 9.30
N GLU A 169 32.07 -1.03 9.52
CA GLU A 169 32.51 -1.99 8.49
C GLU A 169 31.46 -3.08 8.23
N GLN A 170 30.78 -3.54 9.29
CA GLN A 170 29.69 -4.51 9.19
C GLN A 170 28.45 -3.91 8.53
N GLU A 171 28.09 -2.67 8.87
CA GLU A 171 26.95 -1.96 8.29
C GLU A 171 27.06 -1.82 6.76
N LYS A 172 28.28 -1.65 6.22
CA LYS A 172 28.49 -1.61 4.76
C LYS A 172 28.04 -2.90 4.06
N LYS A 173 28.25 -4.07 4.70
CA LYS A 173 27.80 -5.37 4.17
C LYS A 173 26.27 -5.49 4.23
N GLU A 174 25.67 -5.05 5.34
CA GLU A 174 24.22 -5.07 5.52
C GLU A 174 23.49 -4.16 4.53
N GLN A 175 24.04 -2.98 4.25
CA GLN A 175 23.52 -2.07 3.22
C GLN A 175 23.48 -2.70 1.81
N ALA A 176 24.45 -3.57 1.48
CA ALA A 176 24.42 -4.30 0.21
C ALA A 176 23.28 -5.32 0.16
N ILE A 177 22.86 -5.88 1.29
CA ILE A 177 21.71 -6.80 1.40
C ILE A 177 20.40 -6.03 1.32
N ILE A 178 20.28 -4.89 2.02
CA ILE A 178 19.08 -4.03 1.99
C ILE A 178 18.77 -3.60 0.55
N LYS A 179 19.78 -3.27 -0.25
CA LYS A 179 19.63 -2.92 -1.68
C LYS A 179 19.07 -4.04 -2.56
N LYS A 180 19.15 -5.30 -2.13
CA LYS A 180 18.62 -6.46 -2.88
C LYS A 180 17.15 -6.76 -2.56
N ARG A 181 16.52 -6.03 -1.64
CA ARG A 181 15.12 -6.24 -1.28
C ARG A 181 14.20 -5.98 -2.48
N LEU A 182 13.23 -6.86 -2.68
CA LEU A 182 12.15 -6.66 -3.67
C LEU A 182 11.35 -5.38 -3.37
N ILE A 183 11.13 -5.10 -2.08
CA ILE A 183 10.46 -3.90 -1.59
C ILE A 183 11.53 -2.93 -1.08
N PRO A 184 11.68 -1.73 -1.70
CA PRO A 184 12.64 -0.73 -1.27
C PRO A 184 12.48 -0.30 0.18
N GLU A 185 13.54 0.27 0.75
CA GLU A 185 13.46 0.87 2.09
C GLU A 185 12.46 2.03 2.09
N TRP A 186 11.56 2.01 3.06
CA TRP A 186 10.56 3.06 3.25
C TRP A 186 11.05 4.05 4.30
N ALA A 187 11.13 5.33 3.94
CA ALA A 187 11.67 6.39 4.80
C ALA A 187 10.70 6.88 5.90
N GLY A 188 9.60 6.17 6.15
CA GLY A 188 8.61 6.52 7.15
C GLY A 188 7.55 7.53 6.70
N VAL A 189 6.69 7.95 7.64
CA VAL A 189 5.44 8.68 7.35
C VAL A 189 5.67 10.16 7.03
N SER A 190 6.73 10.79 7.56
CA SER A 190 7.00 12.24 7.39
C SER A 190 7.44 12.67 6.00
N ASN A 191 7.82 11.74 5.12
CA ASN A 191 8.12 12.02 3.72
C ASN A 191 6.91 11.89 2.78
N TYR A 192 5.73 11.50 3.28
CA TYR A 192 4.56 11.24 2.44
C TYR A 192 4.04 12.49 1.71
N ASP A 193 4.28 13.69 2.24
CA ASP A 193 3.82 14.93 1.63
C ASP A 193 4.69 15.44 0.47
N LYS A 194 5.94 14.95 0.33
CA LYS A 194 6.89 15.43 -0.69
C LYS A 194 6.92 14.64 -2.00
N ILE A 195 6.14 13.56 -2.14
CA ILE A 195 6.06 12.78 -3.39
C ILE A 195 5.20 13.54 -4.42
N LYS A 196 5.70 13.72 -5.65
CA LYS A 196 4.95 14.35 -6.76
C LYS A 196 3.58 13.68 -6.94
N SER A 197 2.54 14.48 -7.19
CA SER A 197 1.15 14.00 -7.31
C SER A 197 0.95 12.89 -8.36
N SER A 198 1.71 12.94 -9.46
CA SER A 198 1.73 11.89 -10.50
C SER A 198 2.19 10.53 -9.95
N ASP A 199 3.26 10.53 -9.15
CA ASP A 199 3.83 9.31 -8.58
C ASP A 199 2.91 8.72 -7.50
N LYS A 200 2.20 9.58 -6.75
CA LYS A 200 1.17 9.15 -5.80
C LYS A 200 0.00 8.43 -6.49
N ARG A 201 -0.49 8.94 -7.63
CA ARG A 201 -1.59 8.31 -8.38
C ARG A 201 -1.19 6.97 -8.97
N LYS A 202 0.03 6.88 -9.51
CA LYS A 202 0.59 5.64 -10.06
C LYS A 202 0.82 4.59 -8.98
N ASP A 203 1.39 4.99 -7.84
CA ASP A 203 1.59 4.08 -6.71
C ASP A 203 0.26 3.61 -6.09
N ALA A 204 -0.73 4.51 -5.98
CA ALA A 204 -2.07 4.14 -5.54
C ALA A 204 -2.73 3.14 -6.50
N PHE A 205 -2.58 3.32 -7.81
CA PHE A 205 -3.05 2.35 -8.79
C PHE A 205 -2.32 1.02 -8.65
N ARG A 206 -0.99 1.01 -8.53
CA ARG A 206 -0.20 -0.22 -8.33
C ARG A 206 -0.70 -1.02 -7.14
N LYS A 207 -0.81 -0.39 -5.97
CA LYS A 207 -1.27 -1.04 -4.73
C LYS A 207 -2.68 -1.62 -4.87
N GLU A 208 -3.58 -0.86 -5.50
CA GLU A 208 -4.96 -1.30 -5.73
C GLU A 208 -5.03 -2.47 -6.73
N TRP A 209 -4.24 -2.40 -7.80
CA TRP A 209 -4.11 -3.45 -8.80
C TRP A 209 -3.56 -4.74 -8.21
N GLU A 210 -2.43 -4.67 -7.50
CA GLU A 210 -1.78 -5.83 -6.87
C GLU A 210 -2.69 -6.49 -5.82
N SER A 211 -3.38 -5.68 -5.00
CA SER A 211 -4.33 -6.18 -4.00
C SER A 211 -5.47 -6.96 -4.67
N THR A 212 -6.13 -6.36 -5.68
CA THR A 212 -7.23 -7.02 -6.40
C THR A 212 -6.76 -8.26 -7.14
N LEU A 213 -5.58 -8.20 -7.77
CA LEU A 213 -4.98 -9.34 -8.46
C LEU A 213 -4.68 -10.49 -7.50
N SER A 214 -4.24 -10.20 -6.28
CA SER A 214 -4.06 -11.21 -5.24
C SER A 214 -5.38 -11.90 -4.87
N THR A 215 -6.46 -11.14 -4.76
CA THR A 215 -7.81 -11.71 -4.53
C THR A 215 -8.23 -12.62 -5.68
N ILE A 216 -8.12 -12.16 -6.93
CA ILE A 216 -8.51 -12.97 -8.09
C ILE A 216 -7.65 -14.24 -8.17
N ARG A 217 -6.33 -14.15 -7.97
CA ARG A 217 -5.42 -15.31 -7.94
C ARG A 217 -5.83 -16.35 -6.90
N ASN A 218 -6.27 -15.93 -5.73
CA ASN A 218 -6.74 -16.84 -4.68
C ASN A 218 -8.04 -17.56 -5.09
N ILE A 219 -8.98 -16.87 -5.74
CA ILE A 219 -10.20 -17.49 -6.29
C ILE A 219 -9.82 -18.48 -7.39
N SER A 220 -8.95 -18.05 -8.31
CA SER A 220 -8.50 -18.86 -9.44
C SER A 220 -7.70 -20.10 -9.04
N SER A 221 -7.03 -20.11 -7.89
CA SER A 221 -6.35 -21.33 -7.41
C SER A 221 -7.32 -22.42 -6.96
N GLN A 222 -8.60 -22.08 -6.75
CA GLN A 222 -9.65 -23.01 -6.31
C GLN A 222 -10.68 -23.30 -7.41
N ILE A 223 -10.76 -22.47 -8.45
CA ILE A 223 -11.87 -22.50 -9.42
C ILE A 223 -12.03 -23.83 -10.16
N ASN A 224 -10.93 -24.54 -10.40
CA ASN A 224 -10.94 -25.83 -11.10
C ASN A 224 -11.63 -26.93 -10.27
N ASP A 225 -11.55 -26.89 -8.94
CA ASP A 225 -12.24 -27.85 -8.05
C ASP A 225 -13.77 -27.65 -8.08
N PHE A 226 -14.20 -26.47 -8.53
CA PHE A 226 -15.58 -26.04 -8.67
C PHE A 226 -16.01 -25.91 -10.13
N ARG A 227 -15.29 -26.55 -11.06
CA ARG A 227 -15.59 -26.48 -12.48
C ARG A 227 -16.94 -27.17 -12.81
N PRO A 228 -17.88 -26.45 -13.44
CA PRO A 228 -19.08 -27.05 -14.02
C PRO A 228 -18.73 -27.99 -15.18
N ALA A 229 -19.52 -29.04 -15.39
CA ALA A 229 -19.22 -30.08 -16.38
C ALA A 229 -19.18 -29.59 -17.84
N TRP A 230 -19.83 -28.46 -18.14
CA TRP A 230 -19.85 -27.85 -19.48
C TRP A 230 -18.62 -26.99 -19.79
N ILE A 231 -17.73 -26.75 -18.82
CA ILE A 231 -16.46 -26.04 -19.04
C ILE A 231 -15.36 -27.05 -19.35
N SER A 232 -14.67 -26.85 -20.46
CA SER A 232 -13.55 -27.70 -20.87
C SER A 232 -12.38 -27.64 -19.89
N GLU A 233 -11.68 -28.76 -19.69
CA GLU A 233 -10.61 -28.88 -18.69
C GLU A 233 -9.37 -28.02 -18.98
N ASP A 234 -9.14 -27.73 -20.26
CA ASP A 234 -8.05 -26.88 -20.77
C ASP A 234 -8.33 -25.37 -20.63
N THR A 235 -9.54 -25.00 -20.20
CA THR A 235 -9.90 -23.59 -19.98
C THR A 235 -8.98 -22.96 -18.93
N PRO A 236 -8.27 -21.86 -19.26
CA PRO A 236 -7.44 -21.13 -18.31
C PRO A 236 -8.23 -20.70 -17.06
N ALA A 237 -7.65 -20.92 -15.88
CA ALA A 237 -8.30 -20.62 -14.60
C ALA A 237 -8.76 -19.15 -14.48
N PHE A 238 -8.02 -18.20 -15.06
CA PHE A 238 -8.40 -16.79 -15.08
C PHE A 238 -9.61 -16.49 -15.96
N TRP A 239 -9.76 -17.18 -17.10
CA TRP A 239 -10.97 -17.07 -17.91
C TRP A 239 -12.18 -17.62 -17.16
N GLN A 240 -12.02 -18.80 -16.55
CA GLN A 240 -13.08 -19.39 -15.75
C GLN A 240 -13.47 -18.52 -14.55
N THR A 241 -12.49 -17.90 -13.88
CA THR A 241 -12.74 -17.02 -12.74
C THR A 241 -13.49 -15.76 -13.15
N ASP A 242 -13.12 -15.14 -14.27
CA ASP A 242 -13.85 -13.99 -14.78
C ASP A 242 -15.30 -14.35 -15.11
N GLN A 243 -15.53 -15.49 -15.78
CA GLN A 243 -16.88 -15.93 -16.13
C GLN A 243 -17.71 -16.36 -14.91
N PHE A 244 -17.09 -16.97 -13.90
CA PHE A 244 -17.72 -17.20 -12.61
C PHE A 244 -18.19 -15.88 -11.97
N LEU A 245 -17.30 -14.88 -11.89
CA LEU A 245 -17.62 -13.58 -11.29
C LEU A 245 -18.69 -12.84 -12.11
N HIS A 246 -18.67 -12.98 -13.44
CA HIS A 246 -19.69 -12.44 -14.32
C HIS A 246 -21.05 -13.10 -14.07
N ALA A 247 -21.11 -14.43 -14.07
CA ALA A 247 -22.32 -15.19 -13.80
C ALA A 247 -22.88 -14.87 -12.41
N TYR A 248 -22.03 -14.80 -11.38
CA TYR A 248 -22.40 -14.40 -10.03
C TYR A 248 -23.03 -12.99 -10.01
N TYR A 249 -22.38 -12.01 -10.65
CA TYR A 249 -22.90 -10.64 -10.72
C TYR A 249 -24.27 -10.57 -11.39
N TYR A 250 -24.49 -11.36 -12.43
CA TYR A 250 -25.73 -11.32 -13.21
C TYR A 250 -26.89 -12.12 -12.66
N ASN A 251 -26.59 -13.22 -11.98
CA ASN A 251 -27.61 -14.21 -11.60
C ASN A 251 -27.84 -14.26 -10.08
N GLN A 252 -26.88 -13.78 -9.28
CA GLN A 252 -26.97 -13.81 -7.81
C GLN A 252 -27.03 -12.41 -7.19
N VAL A 253 -26.22 -11.47 -7.71
CA VAL A 253 -26.23 -10.08 -7.22
C VAL A 253 -27.42 -9.31 -7.80
N ARG A 254 -27.72 -9.49 -9.09
CA ARG A 254 -28.86 -8.83 -9.72
C ARG A 254 -30.18 -9.28 -9.09
N ARG A 255 -30.97 -8.33 -8.58
CA ARG A 255 -32.30 -8.60 -8.01
C ARG A 255 -33.40 -8.55 -9.08
N ASN A 256 -34.59 -9.06 -8.73
CA ASN A 256 -35.76 -9.12 -9.64
C ASN A 256 -36.21 -7.74 -10.15
N ASP A 257 -35.98 -6.68 -9.36
CA ASP A 257 -36.23 -5.28 -9.73
C ASP A 257 -35.14 -4.68 -10.65
N LYS A 258 -34.20 -5.52 -11.12
CA LYS A 258 -33.05 -5.16 -11.98
C LYS A 258 -32.00 -4.28 -11.28
N THR A 259 -32.03 -4.17 -9.96
CA THR A 259 -30.96 -3.51 -9.20
C THR A 259 -29.76 -4.44 -8.97
N PHE A 260 -28.60 -3.84 -8.67
CA PHE A 260 -27.36 -4.56 -8.35
C PHE A 260 -26.82 -4.03 -6.99
N PRO A 261 -27.36 -4.49 -5.86
CA PRO A 261 -27.00 -4.02 -4.52
C PRO A 261 -25.66 -4.58 -4.01
N TYR A 262 -24.61 -4.53 -4.83
CA TYR A 262 -23.29 -5.09 -4.48
C TYR A 262 -22.66 -4.47 -3.23
N GLU A 263 -23.04 -3.24 -2.85
CA GLU A 263 -22.54 -2.62 -1.61
C GLU A 263 -23.28 -3.14 -0.38
N GLU A 264 -24.56 -3.50 -0.50
CA GLU A 264 -25.30 -4.17 0.57
C GLU A 264 -24.73 -5.58 0.80
N ASP A 265 -24.54 -6.33 -0.29
CA ASP A 265 -23.90 -7.65 -0.25
C ASP A 265 -22.49 -7.56 0.37
N TYR A 266 -21.72 -6.52 0.06
CA TYR A 266 -20.42 -6.26 0.70
C TYR A 266 -20.55 -6.11 2.22
N GLN A 267 -21.49 -5.30 2.72
CA GLN A 267 -21.65 -5.11 4.17
C GLN A 267 -22.02 -6.43 4.89
N ASN A 268 -22.80 -7.28 4.22
CA ASN A 268 -23.19 -8.59 4.74
C ASN A 268 -22.00 -9.57 4.74
N ASN A 269 -21.18 -9.57 3.69
CA ASN A 269 -20.13 -10.57 3.48
C ASN A 269 -18.75 -10.17 4.03
N ARG A 270 -18.47 -8.87 4.25
CA ARG A 270 -17.12 -8.37 4.63
C ARG A 270 -16.52 -8.99 5.90
N LYS A 271 -17.34 -9.52 6.81
CA LYS A 271 -16.87 -10.20 8.02
C LYS A 271 -16.31 -11.61 7.73
N ASN A 272 -16.81 -12.26 6.68
CA ASN A 272 -16.36 -13.58 6.27
C ASN A 272 -16.51 -13.77 4.74
N PRO A 273 -15.67 -13.09 3.94
CA PRO A 273 -15.74 -13.18 2.48
C PRO A 273 -15.46 -14.58 1.94
N GLN A 274 -14.68 -15.39 2.67
CA GLN A 274 -14.40 -16.77 2.27
C GLN A 274 -15.66 -17.65 2.31
N ALA A 275 -16.51 -17.52 3.32
CA ALA A 275 -17.77 -18.26 3.36
C ALA A 275 -18.70 -17.87 2.19
N ALA A 276 -18.80 -16.57 1.88
CA ALA A 276 -19.57 -16.09 0.73
C ALA A 276 -19.01 -16.64 -0.59
N LEU A 277 -17.69 -16.64 -0.76
CA LEU A 277 -17.01 -17.24 -1.92
C LEU A 277 -17.33 -18.73 -2.06
N MET A 278 -17.18 -19.52 -0.99
CA MET A 278 -17.42 -20.97 -1.04
C MET A 278 -18.87 -21.32 -1.40
N ASN A 279 -19.83 -20.55 -0.90
CA ASN A 279 -21.24 -20.69 -1.28
C ASN A 279 -21.42 -20.45 -2.78
N MET A 280 -20.81 -19.40 -3.32
CA MET A 280 -20.94 -19.05 -4.74
C MET A 280 -20.16 -19.98 -5.67
N LEU A 281 -19.00 -20.48 -5.25
CA LEU A 281 -18.27 -21.53 -5.98
C LEU A 281 -19.05 -22.85 -6.02
N SER A 282 -19.73 -23.20 -4.92
CA SER A 282 -20.61 -24.38 -4.88
C SER A 282 -21.82 -24.20 -5.81
N TRP A 283 -22.43 -23.01 -5.82
CA TRP A 283 -23.47 -22.66 -6.79
C TRP A 283 -22.96 -22.80 -8.23
N TRP A 284 -21.80 -22.22 -8.53
CA TRP A 284 -21.17 -22.30 -9.86
C TRP A 284 -21.01 -23.75 -10.30
N LYS A 285 -20.38 -24.60 -9.46
CA LYS A 285 -20.20 -26.03 -9.72
C LYS A 285 -21.50 -26.78 -10.01
N SER A 286 -22.61 -26.36 -9.41
CA SER A 286 -23.91 -27.04 -9.54
C SER A 286 -24.62 -26.79 -10.87
N LEU A 287 -24.16 -25.82 -11.67
CA LEU A 287 -24.79 -25.44 -12.93
C LEU A 287 -24.55 -26.52 -14.00
N SER A 288 -25.62 -27.13 -14.49
CA SER A 288 -25.58 -28.08 -15.61
C SER A 288 -25.44 -27.39 -16.97
N GLU A 289 -25.74 -26.10 -17.05
CA GLU A 289 -25.69 -25.29 -18.27
C GLU A 289 -25.23 -23.85 -17.95
N PRO A 290 -24.65 -23.12 -18.92
CA PRO A 290 -24.21 -21.73 -18.73
C PRO A 290 -25.41 -20.78 -18.52
N PRO A 291 -25.41 -19.95 -17.45
CA PRO A 291 -26.58 -19.13 -17.11
C PRO A 291 -26.75 -17.86 -17.96
N SER A 292 -25.70 -17.36 -18.62
CA SER A 292 -25.73 -16.08 -19.36
C SER A 292 -24.77 -16.01 -20.55
N HIS A 293 -24.41 -17.17 -21.13
CA HIS A 293 -23.51 -17.36 -22.29
C HIS A 293 -22.00 -17.45 -21.97
N GLU A 294 -21.66 -17.93 -20.78
CA GLU A 294 -20.27 -18.17 -20.39
C GLU A 294 -19.56 -19.18 -21.30
N ASP A 295 -20.27 -20.16 -21.85
CA ASP A 295 -19.76 -21.14 -22.83
C ASP A 295 -19.28 -20.48 -24.13
N ILE A 296 -20.06 -19.53 -24.68
CA ILE A 296 -19.68 -18.76 -25.87
C ILE A 296 -18.47 -17.88 -25.56
N ASN A 297 -18.44 -17.26 -24.38
CA ASN A 297 -17.31 -16.42 -24.00
C ASN A 297 -16.01 -17.23 -23.86
N LEU A 298 -16.06 -18.41 -23.24
CA LEU A 298 -14.90 -19.28 -23.04
C LEU A 298 -14.47 -20.00 -24.31
N GLY A 299 -15.43 -20.58 -25.05
CA GLY A 299 -15.16 -21.45 -26.19
C GLY A 299 -14.90 -20.72 -27.50
N ILE A 300 -15.47 -19.52 -27.68
CA ILE A 300 -15.42 -18.79 -28.96
C ILE A 300 -14.69 -17.46 -28.78
N ASN A 301 -15.23 -16.58 -27.93
CA ASN A 301 -14.75 -15.19 -27.84
C ASN A 301 -13.31 -15.11 -27.31
N ALA A 302 -13.01 -15.83 -26.22
CA ALA A 302 -11.70 -15.83 -25.59
C ALA A 302 -10.61 -16.36 -26.53
N ASN A 303 -10.91 -17.45 -27.24
CA ASN A 303 -10.00 -18.03 -28.24
C ASN A 303 -9.74 -17.05 -29.39
N TYR A 304 -10.79 -16.40 -29.91
CA TYR A 304 -10.66 -15.39 -30.95
C TYR A 304 -9.75 -14.23 -30.51
N ILE A 305 -10.00 -13.66 -29.32
CA ILE A 305 -9.20 -12.55 -28.78
C ILE A 305 -7.74 -12.97 -28.61
N ARG A 306 -7.49 -14.14 -28.02
CA ARG A 306 -6.13 -14.66 -27.79
C ARG A 306 -5.37 -14.88 -29.09
N GLU A 307 -6.02 -15.47 -30.08
CA GLU A 307 -5.41 -15.73 -31.38
C GLU A 307 -5.02 -14.43 -32.09
N HIS A 308 -5.95 -13.49 -32.21
CA HIS A 308 -5.73 -12.28 -33.02
C HIS A 308 -4.85 -11.25 -32.31
N LEU A 309 -4.78 -11.29 -30.97
CA LEU A 309 -3.84 -10.49 -30.19
C LEU A 309 -2.51 -11.21 -29.92
N ALA A 310 -2.24 -12.34 -30.56
CA ALA A 310 -0.92 -12.98 -30.55
C ALA A 310 0.17 -12.03 -31.08
N LYS A 311 1.40 -12.18 -30.56
CA LYS A 311 2.51 -11.23 -30.80
C LYS A 311 2.82 -11.01 -32.28
N ASP A 312 2.67 -12.05 -33.09
CA ASP A 312 2.93 -12.09 -34.51
C ASP A 312 1.76 -11.58 -35.37
N LYS A 313 0.54 -11.51 -34.82
CA LYS A 313 -0.68 -11.10 -35.55
C LYS A 313 -1.16 -9.68 -35.22
N ILE A 314 -0.90 -9.21 -34.00
CA ILE A 314 -1.54 -8.00 -33.45
C ILE A 314 -1.30 -6.73 -34.28
N ASN A 315 -0.14 -6.57 -34.92
CA ASN A 315 0.19 -5.38 -35.71
C ASN A 315 -0.45 -5.40 -37.12
N THR A 316 -1.05 -6.52 -37.52
CA THR A 316 -1.67 -6.69 -38.84
C THR A 316 -3.18 -6.89 -38.76
N LEU A 317 -3.79 -6.51 -37.62
CA LEU A 317 -5.24 -6.61 -37.43
C LEU A 317 -6.00 -5.82 -38.50
N SER A 318 -6.88 -6.52 -39.21
CA SER A 318 -7.89 -5.92 -40.06
C SER A 318 -9.00 -5.26 -39.24
N GLU A 319 -9.78 -4.41 -39.91
CA GLU A 319 -10.96 -3.77 -39.31
C GLU A 319 -11.98 -4.81 -38.82
N GLU A 320 -12.20 -5.89 -39.57
CA GLU A 320 -13.13 -6.95 -39.17
C GLU A 320 -12.66 -7.67 -37.89
N GLU A 321 -11.37 -7.97 -37.81
CA GLU A 321 -10.81 -8.66 -36.64
C GLU A 321 -10.87 -7.79 -35.40
N LEU A 322 -10.52 -6.51 -35.52
CA LEU A 322 -10.60 -5.56 -34.40
C LEU A 322 -12.04 -5.32 -33.95
N HIS A 323 -12.99 -5.25 -34.89
CA HIS A 323 -14.42 -5.15 -34.59
C HIS A 323 -14.91 -6.33 -33.74
N LYS A 324 -14.51 -7.56 -34.10
CA LYS A 324 -14.86 -8.76 -33.31
C LYS A 324 -14.24 -8.69 -31.92
N ILE A 325 -12.97 -8.31 -31.78
CA ILE A 325 -12.31 -8.13 -30.47
C ILE A 325 -13.07 -7.13 -29.59
N PHE A 326 -13.47 -5.99 -30.14
CA PHE A 326 -14.26 -5.00 -29.39
C PHE A 326 -15.65 -5.51 -29.04
N SER A 327 -16.30 -6.22 -29.96
CA SER A 327 -17.65 -6.79 -29.75
C SER A 327 -17.68 -7.89 -28.69
N TYR A 328 -16.57 -8.63 -28.55
CA TYR A 328 -16.38 -9.71 -27.59
C TYR A 328 -15.92 -9.23 -26.21
N THR A 329 -15.45 -7.99 -26.08
CA THR A 329 -15.06 -7.42 -24.79
C THR A 329 -16.18 -6.58 -24.21
N HIS A 330 -16.60 -6.95 -23.01
CA HIS A 330 -17.77 -6.39 -22.40
C HIS A 330 -17.58 -4.89 -22.07
N ALA A 331 -16.47 -4.52 -21.42
CA ALA A 331 -16.21 -3.13 -21.04
C ALA A 331 -16.15 -2.19 -22.25
N THR A 332 -15.65 -2.66 -23.38
CA THR A 332 -15.67 -1.92 -24.64
C THR A 332 -17.12 -1.69 -25.09
N MET A 333 -17.93 -2.75 -25.15
CA MET A 333 -19.32 -2.63 -25.60
C MET A 333 -20.21 -1.80 -24.68
N ASP A 334 -20.05 -1.90 -23.36
CA ASP A 334 -20.79 -1.06 -22.40
C ASP A 334 -20.45 0.43 -22.55
N HIS A 335 -19.22 0.75 -22.93
CA HIS A 335 -18.81 2.11 -23.28
C HIS A 335 -19.40 2.55 -24.63
N VAL A 336 -19.23 1.75 -25.68
CA VAL A 336 -19.65 2.05 -27.06
C VAL A 336 -21.16 2.31 -27.17
N ILE A 337 -22.00 1.57 -26.44
CA ILE A 337 -23.45 1.76 -26.44
C ILE A 337 -23.84 3.13 -25.83
N LYS A 338 -23.02 3.68 -24.93
CA LYS A 338 -23.25 4.97 -24.25
C LYS A 338 -22.61 6.15 -24.98
N MET A 339 -21.74 5.91 -25.96
CA MET A 339 -21.13 6.97 -26.75
C MET A 339 -22.18 7.76 -27.54
N SER A 340 -21.97 9.07 -27.69
CA SER A 340 -22.78 9.89 -28.59
C SER A 340 -22.53 9.46 -30.04
N VAL A 341 -23.60 9.37 -30.83
CA VAL A 341 -23.48 9.11 -32.27
C VAL A 341 -22.84 10.28 -33.03
N ASP A 342 -22.82 11.48 -32.44
CA ASP A 342 -22.13 12.65 -32.99
C ASP A 342 -20.61 12.42 -33.05
N THR A 343 -20.05 11.58 -32.17
CA THR A 343 -18.63 11.17 -32.21
C THR A 343 -18.28 10.45 -33.51
N PHE A 344 -19.26 9.80 -34.15
CA PHE A 344 -19.12 9.11 -35.44
C PHE A 344 -19.54 9.99 -36.62
N GLY A 345 -19.80 11.30 -36.42
CA GLY A 345 -20.25 12.22 -37.46
C GLY A 345 -21.72 12.06 -37.87
N LEU A 346 -22.53 11.36 -37.08
CA LEU A 346 -23.96 11.19 -37.30
C LEU A 346 -24.76 12.15 -36.42
N THR A 347 -25.98 12.49 -36.80
CA THR A 347 -26.84 13.35 -35.96
C THR A 347 -27.46 12.55 -34.81
N SER A 348 -27.47 13.12 -33.60
CA SER A 348 -28.05 12.55 -32.37
C SER A 348 -29.52 12.07 -32.44
N ARG A 349 -30.25 12.34 -33.53
CA ARG A 349 -31.60 11.83 -33.78
C ARG A 349 -31.63 10.41 -34.35
N ILE A 350 -30.50 9.86 -34.79
CA ILE A 350 -30.41 8.51 -35.35
C ILE A 350 -30.19 7.49 -34.22
N SER A 351 -31.17 6.60 -34.02
CA SER A 351 -30.98 5.44 -33.15
C SER A 351 -30.21 4.36 -33.89
N LEU A 352 -29.13 3.86 -33.29
CA LEU A 352 -28.29 2.78 -33.83
C LEU A 352 -28.32 1.59 -32.87
N ASP A 353 -28.44 0.40 -33.46
CA ASP A 353 -28.28 -0.86 -32.75
C ASP A 353 -26.82 -1.08 -32.29
N LYS A 354 -26.63 -2.09 -31.44
CA LYS A 354 -25.34 -2.42 -30.83
C LYS A 354 -24.27 -2.75 -31.88
N GLU A 355 -24.65 -3.48 -32.92
CA GLU A 355 -23.73 -3.97 -33.95
C GLU A 355 -23.20 -2.81 -34.80
N LYS A 356 -24.09 -1.95 -35.30
CA LYS A 356 -23.70 -0.76 -36.07
C LYS A 356 -22.81 0.18 -35.26
N ARG A 357 -23.08 0.33 -33.96
CA ARG A 357 -22.24 1.15 -33.07
C ARG A 357 -20.82 0.56 -32.93
N ALA A 358 -20.69 -0.75 -32.81
CA ALA A 358 -19.38 -1.41 -32.73
C ALA A 358 -18.57 -1.23 -34.03
N ILE A 359 -19.21 -1.36 -35.20
CA ILE A 359 -18.58 -1.12 -36.50
C ILE A 359 -18.07 0.33 -36.58
N LEU A 360 -18.93 1.30 -36.30
CA LEU A 360 -18.55 2.73 -36.34
C LEU A 360 -17.45 3.08 -35.33
N PHE A 361 -17.51 2.50 -34.13
CA PHE A 361 -16.45 2.68 -33.14
C PHE A 361 -15.11 2.14 -33.63
N THR A 362 -15.11 0.95 -34.22
CA THR A 362 -13.90 0.33 -34.78
C THR A 362 -13.29 1.21 -35.88
N GLN A 363 -14.10 1.65 -36.83
CA GLN A 363 -13.68 2.57 -37.89
C GLN A 363 -13.14 3.89 -37.34
N TRP A 364 -13.78 4.43 -36.30
CA TRP A 364 -13.39 5.69 -35.68
C TRP A 364 -12.07 5.58 -34.91
N ILE A 365 -11.87 4.51 -34.14
CA ILE A 365 -10.65 4.35 -33.34
C ILE A 365 -9.44 3.95 -34.18
N MET A 366 -9.63 3.19 -35.28
CA MET A 366 -8.54 2.85 -36.20
C MET A 366 -7.97 4.06 -36.95
N LYS A 367 -8.78 5.11 -37.14
CA LYS A 367 -8.33 6.37 -37.77
C LYS A 367 -7.56 7.28 -36.81
N GLN A 368 -7.43 6.90 -35.55
CA GLN A 368 -6.77 7.70 -34.53
C GLN A 368 -5.40 7.17 -34.16
N THR A 369 -4.58 8.10 -33.68
CA THR A 369 -3.34 7.81 -33.00
C THR A 369 -3.33 8.51 -31.65
N ASN A 370 -2.65 7.94 -30.66
CA ASN A 370 -2.35 8.68 -29.43
C ASN A 370 -1.29 9.78 -29.70
N LYS A 371 -0.89 10.54 -28.67
CA LYS A 371 0.09 11.63 -28.83
C LYS A 371 1.49 11.14 -29.23
N ASN A 372 1.80 9.88 -28.96
CA ASN A 372 3.04 9.24 -29.42
C ASN A 372 2.96 8.75 -30.87
N GLY A 373 1.83 8.95 -31.56
CA GLY A 373 1.64 8.49 -32.93
C GLY A 373 1.31 7.01 -33.06
N MET A 374 1.06 6.30 -31.95
CA MET A 374 0.72 4.87 -31.99
C MET A 374 -0.73 4.69 -32.42
N THR A 375 -0.98 3.73 -33.29
CA THR A 375 -2.29 3.16 -33.58
C THR A 375 -2.80 2.32 -32.39
N ILE A 376 -4.09 1.96 -32.42
CA ILE A 376 -4.68 1.11 -31.37
C ILE A 376 -4.04 -0.29 -31.32
N ALA A 377 -3.66 -0.85 -32.47
CA ALA A 377 -2.96 -2.13 -32.56
C ALA A 377 -1.58 -2.07 -31.90
N GLU A 378 -0.80 -1.01 -32.20
CA GLU A 378 0.50 -0.78 -31.59
C GLU A 378 0.40 -0.54 -30.08
N LEU A 379 -0.65 0.16 -29.61
CA LEU A 379 -0.90 0.32 -28.18
C LEU A 379 -1.17 -1.02 -27.49
N LEU A 380 -2.03 -1.86 -28.07
CA LEU A 380 -2.32 -3.17 -27.51
C LEU A 380 -1.06 -4.07 -27.52
N ASN A 381 -0.24 -3.99 -28.58
CA ASN A 381 1.05 -4.68 -28.64
C ASN A 381 1.97 -4.24 -27.50
N TYR A 382 2.16 -2.93 -27.34
CA TYR A 382 2.93 -2.36 -26.23
C TYR A 382 2.46 -2.88 -24.87
N VAL A 383 1.16 -2.86 -24.60
CA VAL A 383 0.64 -3.33 -23.30
C VAL A 383 0.90 -4.83 -23.09
N LEU A 384 0.66 -5.64 -24.12
CA LEU A 384 0.75 -7.11 -24.04
C LEU A 384 2.19 -7.64 -24.01
N TYR A 385 3.11 -7.02 -24.74
CA TYR A 385 4.39 -7.65 -25.09
C TYR A 385 5.65 -6.84 -24.78
N ASP A 386 5.57 -5.52 -24.58
CA ASP A 386 6.77 -4.74 -24.30
C ASP A 386 7.25 -4.89 -22.85
N GLY A 387 8.56 -4.83 -22.66
CA GLY A 387 9.17 -4.85 -21.34
C GLY A 387 8.92 -6.14 -20.56
N LYS A 388 9.01 -6.06 -19.22
CA LYS A 388 8.86 -7.22 -18.35
C LYS A 388 7.39 -7.53 -18.06
N GLN A 389 7.07 -8.82 -17.89
CA GLN A 389 5.71 -9.30 -17.65
C GLN A 389 5.13 -8.75 -16.34
N GLU A 390 5.94 -8.68 -15.28
CA GLU A 390 5.54 -8.13 -13.98
C GLU A 390 5.19 -6.64 -14.00
N LEU A 391 5.58 -5.92 -15.06
CA LEU A 391 5.27 -4.49 -15.28
C LEU A 391 4.07 -4.29 -16.20
N MET A 392 3.30 -5.34 -16.52
CA MET A 392 2.09 -5.20 -17.36
C MET A 392 1.08 -4.23 -16.74
N TRP A 393 0.92 -4.21 -15.42
CA TRP A 393 0.04 -3.26 -14.73
C TRP A 393 0.43 -1.80 -15.01
N GLU A 394 1.73 -1.52 -15.15
CA GLU A 394 2.23 -0.19 -15.42
C GLU A 394 1.86 0.24 -16.84
N ARG A 395 1.97 -0.67 -17.82
CA ARG A 395 1.56 -0.38 -19.20
C ARG A 395 0.05 -0.21 -19.33
N ILE A 396 -0.75 -1.00 -18.62
CA ILE A 396 -2.20 -0.80 -18.50
C ILE A 396 -2.51 0.58 -17.90
N TYR A 397 -1.78 0.98 -16.86
CA TYR A 397 -1.92 2.31 -16.25
C TYR A 397 -1.63 3.42 -17.25
N LEU A 398 -0.49 3.34 -17.96
CA LEU A 398 -0.08 4.32 -18.96
C LEU A 398 -1.12 4.42 -20.08
N ALA A 399 -1.50 3.29 -20.68
CA ALA A 399 -2.50 3.23 -21.74
C ALA A 399 -3.88 3.76 -21.32
N GLY A 400 -4.21 3.74 -20.03
CA GLY A 400 -5.50 4.23 -19.55
C GLY A 400 -5.50 5.62 -18.89
N LYS A 401 -4.34 6.18 -18.52
CA LYS A 401 -4.25 7.44 -17.73
C LYS A 401 -3.19 8.42 -18.21
N ASP A 402 -2.14 7.96 -18.89
CA ASP A 402 -1.08 8.83 -19.37
C ASP A 402 -1.48 9.48 -20.70
N ASP A 403 -1.33 10.79 -20.79
CA ASP A 403 -1.74 11.57 -21.94
C ASP A 403 -1.00 11.20 -23.23
N ASN A 404 0.19 10.62 -23.12
CA ASN A 404 0.99 10.22 -24.28
C ASN A 404 0.54 8.88 -24.86
N TYR A 405 -0.03 8.00 -24.03
CA TYR A 405 -0.42 6.64 -24.41
C TYR A 405 -1.93 6.49 -24.61
N LYS A 406 -2.75 7.24 -23.88
CA LYS A 406 -4.20 7.03 -23.84
C LYS A 406 -4.89 7.27 -25.18
N PHE A 407 -5.93 6.48 -25.44
CA PHE A 407 -6.92 6.74 -26.47
C PHE A 407 -8.20 7.30 -25.85
N GLN A 408 -8.83 8.25 -26.52
CA GLN A 408 -10.17 8.67 -26.12
C GLN A 408 -11.13 7.48 -26.28
N HIS A 409 -12.07 7.33 -25.35
CA HIS A 409 -13.09 6.27 -25.39
C HIS A 409 -12.55 4.82 -25.31
N TYR A 410 -11.28 4.63 -24.97
CA TYR A 410 -10.70 3.30 -24.73
C TYR A 410 -9.83 3.33 -23.45
N GLY A 411 -10.48 3.10 -22.31
CA GLY A 411 -9.89 3.30 -20.98
C GLY A 411 -9.41 2.02 -20.30
N ILE A 412 -8.97 2.16 -19.03
CA ILE A 412 -8.42 1.08 -18.21
C ILE A 412 -9.31 -0.18 -18.23
N ASN A 413 -10.63 -0.06 -18.07
CA ASN A 413 -11.51 -1.23 -18.00
C ASN A 413 -11.48 -2.05 -19.29
N SER A 414 -11.51 -1.40 -20.46
CA SER A 414 -11.44 -2.06 -21.76
C SER A 414 -10.08 -2.73 -22.00
N ILE A 415 -9.00 -2.00 -21.68
CA ILE A 415 -7.63 -2.49 -21.84
C ILE A 415 -7.36 -3.67 -20.89
N SER A 416 -7.77 -3.55 -19.63
CA SER A 416 -7.54 -4.58 -18.60
C SER A 416 -8.32 -5.86 -18.90
N GLU A 417 -9.53 -5.74 -19.42
CA GLU A 417 -10.33 -6.89 -19.86
C GLU A 417 -9.68 -7.60 -21.05
N VAL A 418 -9.40 -6.88 -22.13
CA VAL A 418 -8.85 -7.50 -23.36
C VAL A 418 -7.49 -8.14 -23.12
N VAL A 419 -6.65 -7.52 -22.27
CA VAL A 419 -5.32 -8.05 -21.94
C VAL A 419 -5.42 -9.37 -21.19
N GLY A 420 -6.37 -9.49 -20.26
CA GLY A 420 -6.58 -10.73 -19.52
C GLY A 420 -7.19 -11.85 -20.36
N TRP A 421 -8.00 -11.50 -21.37
CA TRP A 421 -8.45 -12.47 -22.36
C TRP A 421 -7.30 -12.94 -23.25
N ALA A 422 -6.43 -12.03 -23.70
CA ALA A 422 -5.31 -12.38 -24.57
C ALA A 422 -4.18 -13.15 -23.87
N ARG A 423 -3.90 -12.84 -22.60
CA ARG A 423 -2.74 -13.36 -21.84
C ARG A 423 -3.17 -13.89 -20.46
N PRO A 424 -4.04 -14.92 -20.39
CA PRO A 424 -4.57 -15.45 -19.14
C PRO A 424 -3.51 -16.11 -18.23
N GLU A 425 -2.32 -16.38 -18.74
CA GLU A 425 -1.19 -16.84 -17.93
C GLU A 425 -0.50 -15.70 -17.16
N VAL A 426 -0.81 -14.44 -17.49
CA VAL A 426 -0.18 -13.26 -16.88
C VAL A 426 -1.12 -12.57 -15.90
N THR A 427 -2.32 -12.23 -16.36
CA THR A 427 -3.30 -11.43 -15.61
C THR A 427 -4.72 -11.87 -15.99
N PRO A 428 -5.69 -11.81 -15.08
CA PRO A 428 -7.08 -12.10 -15.39
C PRO A 428 -7.73 -10.95 -16.18
N PRO A 429 -8.80 -11.23 -16.95
CA PRO A 429 -9.68 -10.17 -17.41
C PRO A 429 -10.19 -9.37 -16.20
N ARG A 430 -10.12 -8.05 -16.29
CA ARG A 430 -10.57 -7.16 -15.21
C ARG A 430 -11.36 -5.99 -15.75
N ASN A 431 -12.61 -5.87 -15.34
CA ASN A 431 -13.46 -4.73 -15.65
C ASN A 431 -14.31 -4.31 -14.44
N GLY A 432 -15.18 -3.32 -14.65
CA GLY A 432 -16.06 -2.79 -13.60
C GLY A 432 -17.02 -3.84 -13.01
N ARG A 433 -17.41 -4.87 -13.75
CA ARG A 433 -18.28 -5.96 -13.25
C ARG A 433 -17.50 -6.92 -12.39
N THR A 434 -16.32 -7.34 -12.83
CA THR A 434 -15.41 -8.16 -12.03
C THR A 434 -15.16 -7.51 -10.67
N ASN A 435 -14.87 -6.20 -10.64
CA ASN A 435 -14.69 -5.48 -9.38
C ASN A 435 -15.97 -5.44 -8.52
N LYS A 436 -17.15 -5.24 -9.12
CA LYS A 436 -18.44 -5.25 -8.38
C LYS A 436 -18.79 -6.63 -7.83
N ALA A 437 -18.51 -7.70 -8.57
CA ALA A 437 -18.66 -9.07 -8.12
C ALA A 437 -17.77 -9.35 -6.89
N LEU A 438 -16.48 -9.00 -6.97
CA LEU A 438 -15.56 -9.14 -5.84
C LEU A 438 -16.01 -8.31 -4.62
N ARG A 439 -16.51 -7.10 -4.86
CA ARG A 439 -17.08 -6.26 -3.81
C ARG A 439 -18.28 -6.94 -3.14
N ALA A 440 -19.22 -7.47 -3.92
CA ALA A 440 -20.38 -8.19 -3.39
C ALA A 440 -19.98 -9.44 -2.57
N LEU A 441 -18.90 -10.14 -2.93
CA LEU A 441 -18.34 -11.24 -2.13
C LEU A 441 -17.72 -10.80 -0.79
N GLY A 442 -17.63 -9.49 -0.51
CA GLY A 442 -17.09 -8.97 0.76
C GLY A 442 -15.63 -8.51 0.69
N TYR A 443 -14.98 -8.54 -0.47
CA TYR A 443 -13.60 -8.05 -0.61
C TYR A 443 -13.55 -6.52 -0.73
N PRO A 444 -12.55 -5.84 -0.13
CA PRO A 444 -12.44 -4.38 -0.14
C PRO A 444 -11.87 -3.83 -1.48
N VAL A 445 -12.40 -4.30 -2.60
CA VAL A 445 -12.00 -3.88 -3.96
C VAL A 445 -12.61 -2.52 -4.31
N LYS A 446 -11.84 -1.68 -5.01
CA LYS A 446 -12.30 -0.36 -5.44
C LYS A 446 -13.13 -0.48 -6.72
N ILE A 447 -14.30 0.16 -6.72
CA ILE A 447 -15.13 0.29 -7.92
C ILE A 447 -14.76 1.60 -8.63
N TYR A 448 -14.35 1.50 -9.89
CA TYR A 448 -14.16 2.66 -10.76
C TYR A 448 -15.46 2.85 -11.55
N ILE A 449 -16.11 4.00 -11.35
CA ILE A 449 -17.32 4.42 -12.09
C ILE A 449 -16.89 5.05 -13.41
#